data_AF-A0A5J4TMT5-F1
#
_entry.id   AF-A0A5J4TMT5-F1
#
_cell.length_a   1.000
_cell.length_b   1.000
_cell.length_c   1.000
_cell.angle_alpha   90.00
_cell.angle_beta   90.00
_cell.angle_gamma   90.00
#
_symmetry.space_group_name_H-M   'P 1'
#
loop_
_entity.id
_entity.type
_entity.pdbx_description
1 polymer ?
#
loop_
_entity_poly.entity_id
_entity_poly.type
_entity_poly.pdbx_seq_one_letter_code
_entity_poly.pdbx_strand_id
1 'polypeptide(L)'
;GGAKDEEENNIRTIWGVNSNEPRTVTLLQGDLTISNIEFIYFESTDEQQDEQDEVIWPWNAIIYAYDPNFSFRILSLESCIFKGLGSDQLVKLIVENSTFENIRVINNGRGALYINVYGRGLIITVNGSTFENCSQGYGTVDIEPQYTSSSNQIQYTITNNKFINNIGYQTGGIYGRFSYGGTFDFSNNEFSNNSKLYSGNGANDAYLIWQEYPLGWTIDNAKYKVQQIFEDSKPSNENNVYYEFRTNNQFEFSGYITSGTVEQDPGEELEPGTEGCIWNVNQTGDGIIAKKTIMGVLAGECDNLEGYKITLLNALHYESVTINKPETFPVLIKGGAKDEEETSIRTIWGVNTSAACTIILLQGDL
;
A
#
# COMPACT_ATOMS: atom_id res chain seq x y z
N GLY A 1 1.82 -28.16 -25.00
CA GLY A 1 1.88 -29.41 -24.22
C GLY A 1 3.14 -29.35 -23.38
N GLY A 2 3.02 -29.46 -22.05
CA GLY A 2 4.16 -29.37 -21.14
C GLY A 2 4.97 -30.66 -21.09
N ALA A 3 6.22 -30.56 -20.64
CA ALA A 3 7.03 -31.72 -20.29
C ALA A 3 6.35 -32.48 -19.14
N LYS A 4 6.43 -33.81 -19.17
CA LYS A 4 5.94 -34.70 -18.12
C LYS A 4 7.05 -35.64 -17.67
N ASP A 5 7.09 -35.99 -16.39
CA ASP A 5 8.01 -37.00 -15.87
C ASP A 5 7.52 -38.41 -16.21
N GLU A 6 8.31 -39.41 -15.83
CA GLU A 6 7.99 -40.83 -16.04
C GLU A 6 6.70 -41.26 -15.32
N GLU A 7 6.21 -40.48 -14.35
CA GLU A 7 4.97 -40.68 -13.60
C GLU A 7 3.81 -39.82 -14.14
N GLU A 8 3.99 -39.18 -15.30
CA GLU A 8 3.06 -38.23 -15.94
C GLU A 8 2.79 -36.92 -15.19
N ASN A 9 3.57 -36.60 -14.15
CA ASN A 9 3.47 -35.29 -13.50
C ASN A 9 4.00 -34.20 -14.42
N ASN A 10 3.38 -33.03 -14.40
CA ASN A 10 3.88 -31.89 -15.19
C ASN A 10 5.26 -31.45 -14.67
N ILE A 11 6.26 -31.52 -15.53
CA ILE A 11 7.58 -30.93 -15.30
C ILE A 11 7.54 -29.48 -15.76
N ARG A 12 8.12 -28.59 -14.95
CA ARG A 12 8.30 -27.18 -15.32
C ARG A 12 9.38 -27.04 -16.38
N THR A 13 9.10 -26.25 -17.40
CA THR A 13 10.12 -25.89 -18.39
C THR A 13 10.94 -24.74 -17.83
N ILE A 14 12.26 -24.92 -17.76
CA ILE A 14 13.17 -23.90 -17.32
C ILE A 14 13.63 -23.08 -18.53
N TRP A 15 13.52 -21.76 -18.47
CA TRP A 15 14.02 -20.84 -19.50
C TRP A 15 15.11 -19.95 -18.90
N GLY A 16 16.36 -20.25 -19.27
CA GLY A 16 17.53 -19.40 -18.99
C GLY A 16 18.07 -18.75 -20.26
N VAL A 17 18.82 -17.66 -20.11
CA VAL A 17 19.59 -17.03 -21.19
C VAL A 17 21.07 -17.16 -20.86
N ASN A 18 21.85 -17.63 -21.84
CA ASN A 18 23.31 -17.75 -21.74
C ASN A 18 24.04 -16.80 -22.72
N SER A 19 23.46 -15.62 -22.99
CA SER A 19 24.11 -14.48 -23.63
C SER A 19 23.89 -13.16 -22.89
N ASN A 20 24.82 -12.18 -23.01
CA ASN A 20 24.71 -10.82 -22.43
C ASN A 20 23.59 -9.95 -23.03
N GLU A 21 22.53 -10.56 -23.55
CA GLU A 21 21.39 -9.85 -24.11
C GLU A 21 20.69 -9.02 -23.04
N PRO A 22 20.23 -7.79 -23.36
CA PRO A 22 19.54 -6.95 -22.39
C PRO A 22 18.23 -7.56 -21.90
N ARG A 23 17.67 -8.53 -22.64
CA ARG A 23 16.30 -9.04 -22.45
C ARG A 23 16.19 -10.53 -22.74
N THR A 24 15.42 -11.27 -21.94
CA THR A 24 15.09 -12.68 -22.22
C THR A 24 13.94 -12.80 -23.21
N VAL A 25 12.91 -11.98 -23.05
CA VAL A 25 11.79 -11.89 -23.98
C VAL A 25 11.56 -10.43 -24.36
N THR A 26 11.46 -10.16 -25.66
CA THR A 26 11.04 -8.85 -26.17
C THR A 26 9.75 -9.02 -26.97
N LEU A 27 8.64 -8.49 -26.45
CA LEU A 27 7.36 -8.42 -27.16
C LEU A 27 7.18 -7.02 -27.75
N LEU A 28 7.39 -6.90 -29.07
CA LEU A 28 7.22 -5.61 -29.78
C LEU A 28 5.77 -5.38 -30.23
N GLN A 29 5.05 -6.43 -30.63
CA GLN A 29 3.64 -6.37 -31.07
C GLN A 29 2.99 -7.76 -30.97
N GLY A 30 1.68 -7.82 -30.73
CA GLY A 30 0.88 -9.05 -30.78
C GLY A 30 0.64 -9.70 -29.41
N ASP A 31 0.08 -10.92 -29.43
CA ASP A 31 -0.36 -11.64 -28.24
C ASP A 31 0.64 -12.74 -27.89
N LEU A 32 1.20 -12.67 -26.69
CA LEU A 32 2.14 -13.63 -26.14
C LEU A 32 1.63 -14.15 -24.81
N THR A 33 1.23 -15.42 -24.79
CA THR A 33 1.00 -16.16 -23.55
C THR A 33 2.22 -17.01 -23.25
N ILE A 34 2.85 -16.76 -22.10
CA ILE A 34 3.91 -17.61 -21.55
C ILE A 34 3.30 -18.36 -20.37
N SER A 35 3.30 -19.69 -20.44
CA SER A 35 2.71 -20.52 -19.40
C SER A 35 3.65 -21.64 -18.91
N ASN A 36 3.63 -21.89 -17.60
CA ASN A 36 4.39 -22.96 -16.94
C ASN A 36 5.93 -22.88 -17.18
N ILE A 37 6.47 -21.66 -17.20
CA ILE A 37 7.90 -21.41 -17.37
C ILE A 37 8.54 -20.97 -16.04
N GLU A 38 9.64 -21.61 -15.67
CA GLU A 38 10.53 -21.14 -14.60
C GLU A 38 11.74 -20.43 -15.22
N PHE A 39 11.85 -19.13 -15.02
CA PHE A 39 13.02 -18.33 -15.35
C PHE A 39 14.04 -18.46 -14.22
N ILE A 40 15.27 -18.86 -14.53
CA ILE A 40 16.36 -19.01 -13.54
C ILE A 40 17.54 -18.09 -13.87
N TYR A 41 18.16 -17.53 -12.83
CA TYR A 41 19.41 -16.77 -12.88
C TYR A 41 20.32 -17.23 -11.73
N PHE A 42 21.63 -17.29 -11.96
CA PHE A 42 22.62 -17.71 -10.98
C PHE A 42 23.50 -16.51 -10.58
N GLU A 43 23.68 -16.33 -9.27
CA GLU A 43 24.64 -15.39 -8.66
C GLU A 43 25.98 -16.12 -8.47
N SER A 44 27.07 -15.53 -8.99
CA SER A 44 28.42 -16.01 -8.70
C SER A 44 28.79 -15.55 -7.31
N THR A 45 29.05 -16.50 -6.41
CA THR A 45 29.80 -16.24 -5.17
C THR A 45 31.26 -16.57 -5.45
N ASP A 46 32.18 -15.73 -4.96
CA ASP A 46 33.64 -15.71 -5.20
C ASP A 46 34.44 -17.00 -4.84
N GLU A 47 33.82 -18.16 -4.70
CA GLU A 47 34.52 -19.43 -4.50
C GLU A 47 34.70 -20.14 -5.84
N GLN A 48 35.95 -20.12 -6.33
CA GLN A 48 36.41 -20.88 -7.48
C GLN A 48 35.98 -22.34 -7.40
N GLN A 49 35.02 -22.76 -8.24
CA GLN A 49 34.95 -24.16 -8.68
C GLN A 49 34.14 -24.32 -9.98
N ASP A 50 34.91 -24.67 -11.02
CA ASP A 50 34.54 -25.30 -12.29
C ASP A 50 33.86 -24.45 -13.39
N GLU A 51 34.31 -24.69 -14.63
CA GLU A 51 34.06 -24.01 -15.91
C GLU A 51 32.57 -23.88 -16.38
N GLN A 52 31.65 -23.47 -15.50
CA GLN A 52 30.29 -23.03 -15.84
C GLN A 52 29.97 -21.63 -15.29
N ASP A 53 30.99 -20.89 -14.88
CA ASP A 53 30.88 -19.54 -14.29
C ASP A 53 30.89 -18.42 -15.33
N GLU A 54 29.89 -18.38 -16.22
CA GLU A 54 29.59 -17.16 -16.97
C GLU A 54 28.28 -16.55 -16.48
N VAL A 55 28.44 -15.45 -15.75
CA VAL A 55 27.39 -14.53 -15.30
C VAL A 55 26.60 -14.03 -16.50
N ILE A 56 25.34 -14.43 -16.61
CA ILE A 56 24.50 -13.96 -17.70
C ILE A 56 23.10 -13.58 -17.19
N TRP A 57 22.89 -12.26 -17.16
CA TRP A 57 21.66 -11.62 -16.72
C TRP A 57 21.19 -10.67 -17.82
N PRO A 58 19.87 -10.56 -18.05
CA PRO A 58 19.35 -9.41 -18.77
C PRO A 58 19.55 -8.16 -17.92
N TRP A 59 20.53 -7.32 -18.28
CA TRP A 59 20.83 -6.09 -17.54
C TRP A 59 19.73 -5.02 -17.63
N ASN A 60 18.69 -5.24 -18.45
CA ASN A 60 17.56 -4.32 -18.63
C ASN A 60 16.24 -4.91 -18.11
N ALA A 61 15.74 -5.99 -18.69
CA ALA A 61 14.45 -6.56 -18.29
C ALA A 61 14.33 -8.05 -18.66
N ILE A 62 13.72 -8.87 -17.80
CA ILE A 62 13.47 -10.28 -18.13
C ILE A 62 12.46 -10.39 -19.27
N ILE A 63 11.31 -9.75 -19.12
CA ILE A 63 10.32 -9.59 -20.17
C ILE A 63 10.17 -8.11 -20.43
N TYR A 64 10.40 -7.71 -21.67
CA TYR A 64 10.24 -6.35 -22.12
C TYR A 64 9.10 -6.30 -23.13
N ALA A 65 7.98 -5.71 -22.75
CA ALA A 65 6.78 -5.58 -23.58
C ALA A 65 6.49 -4.12 -23.92
N TYR A 66 7.44 -3.45 -24.56
CA TYR A 66 7.33 -2.03 -24.89
C TYR A 66 7.95 -1.70 -26.25
N ASP A 67 7.23 -0.92 -27.04
CA ASP A 67 7.74 -0.21 -28.22
C ASP A 67 6.86 1.04 -28.45
N PRO A 68 7.45 2.23 -28.63
CA PRO A 68 6.70 3.48 -28.79
C PRO A 68 5.93 3.59 -30.12
N ASN A 69 6.23 2.73 -31.11
CA ASN A 69 5.60 2.76 -32.43
C ASN A 69 4.44 1.76 -32.57
N PHE A 70 4.26 0.86 -31.61
CA PHE A 70 3.22 -0.18 -31.65
C PHE A 70 2.34 -0.11 -30.41
N SER A 71 1.02 -0.10 -30.61
CA SER A 71 0.02 0.08 -29.54
C SER A 71 -0.70 -1.21 -29.12
N PHE A 72 -0.59 -2.29 -29.89
CA PHE A 72 -1.27 -3.55 -29.61
C PHE A 72 -0.29 -4.63 -29.15
N ARG A 73 -0.34 -4.96 -27.86
CA ARG A 73 0.39 -6.07 -27.23
C ARG A 73 -0.49 -6.66 -26.12
N ILE A 74 -0.57 -7.98 -26.05
CA ILE A 74 -1.15 -8.69 -24.92
C ILE A 74 -0.07 -9.63 -24.41
N LEU A 75 0.36 -9.45 -23.16
CA LEU A 75 1.28 -10.36 -22.49
C LEU A 75 0.52 -11.07 -21.37
N SER A 76 0.33 -12.38 -21.52
CA SER A 76 -0.30 -13.22 -20.49
C SER A 76 0.76 -14.13 -19.88
N LEU A 77 0.96 -14.06 -18.56
CA LEU A 77 1.88 -14.93 -17.83
C LEU A 77 1.07 -15.86 -16.95
N GLU A 78 1.13 -17.16 -17.23
CA GLU A 78 0.33 -18.16 -16.52
C GLU A 78 1.24 -19.16 -15.79
N SER A 79 1.17 -19.22 -14.47
CA SER A 79 1.97 -20.19 -13.69
C SER A 79 3.49 -20.10 -13.96
N CYS A 80 3.99 -18.89 -14.24
CA CYS A 80 5.43 -18.65 -14.41
C CYS A 80 6.11 -18.35 -13.08
N ILE A 81 7.41 -18.66 -12.98
CA ILE A 81 8.23 -18.42 -11.78
C ILE A 81 9.50 -17.71 -12.20
N PHE A 82 9.95 -16.71 -11.45
CA PHE A 82 11.20 -15.98 -11.70
C PHE A 82 12.13 -16.17 -10.50
N LYS A 83 13.28 -16.82 -10.68
CA LYS A 83 14.27 -17.12 -9.64
C LYS A 83 15.59 -16.43 -9.92
N GLY A 84 16.22 -15.88 -8.87
CA GLY A 84 17.59 -15.40 -8.93
C GLY A 84 17.76 -13.88 -8.91
N LEU A 85 16.75 -13.05 -8.62
CA LEU A 85 16.88 -11.57 -8.64
C LEU A 85 17.62 -10.96 -7.42
N GLY A 86 18.82 -11.46 -7.11
CA GLY A 86 19.66 -10.95 -6.02
C GLY A 86 21.03 -10.49 -6.53
N SER A 87 21.27 -9.19 -6.49
CA SER A 87 22.58 -8.57 -6.24
C SER A 87 22.34 -7.12 -5.81
N ASP A 88 23.35 -6.42 -5.30
CA ASP A 88 23.28 -5.03 -4.79
C ASP A 88 22.91 -3.95 -5.86
N GLN A 89 22.33 -4.32 -6.99
CA GLN A 89 21.86 -3.44 -8.05
C GLN A 89 20.33 -3.33 -8.10
N LEU A 90 19.83 -2.16 -8.52
CA LEU A 90 18.39 -1.90 -8.64
C LEU A 90 17.75 -2.82 -9.70
N VAL A 91 16.93 -3.78 -9.26
CA VAL A 91 16.16 -4.65 -10.17
C VAL A 91 14.76 -4.09 -10.35
N LYS A 92 14.27 -4.07 -11.60
CA LYS A 92 12.94 -3.55 -11.94
C LYS A 92 12.03 -4.63 -12.52
N LEU A 93 10.82 -4.75 -11.97
CA LEU A 93 9.69 -5.44 -12.59
C LEU A 93 8.75 -4.38 -13.16
N ILE A 94 8.53 -4.38 -14.47
CA ILE A 94 7.68 -3.40 -15.15
C ILE A 94 6.60 -4.13 -15.96
N VAL A 95 5.34 -3.90 -15.61
CA VAL A 95 4.14 -4.33 -16.32
C VAL A 95 3.41 -3.08 -16.77
N GLU A 96 3.43 -2.79 -18.08
CA GLU A 96 2.84 -1.57 -18.61
C GLU A 96 1.87 -1.84 -19.75
N ASN A 97 0.80 -1.05 -19.81
CA ASN A 97 -0.18 -1.04 -20.91
C ASN A 97 -0.63 -2.45 -21.33
N SER A 98 -0.84 -3.33 -20.35
CA SER A 98 -1.18 -4.73 -20.56
C SER A 98 -2.64 -5.00 -20.18
N THR A 99 -3.26 -6.02 -20.78
CA THR A 99 -4.63 -6.43 -20.46
C THR A 99 -4.65 -7.86 -19.96
N PHE A 100 -5.27 -8.07 -18.79
CA PHE A 100 -5.53 -9.35 -18.15
C PHE A 100 -7.04 -9.54 -18.10
N GLU A 101 -7.59 -10.44 -18.92
CA GLU A 101 -9.04 -10.59 -19.08
C GLU A 101 -9.47 -12.04 -18.87
N ASN A 102 -10.59 -12.24 -18.16
CA ASN A 102 -11.25 -13.55 -18.00
C ASN A 102 -10.35 -14.63 -17.36
N ILE A 103 -9.43 -14.22 -16.49
CA ILE A 103 -8.51 -15.12 -15.80
C ILE A 103 -9.19 -15.69 -14.55
N ARG A 104 -9.28 -17.01 -14.47
CA ARG A 104 -9.77 -17.70 -13.28
C ARG A 104 -8.63 -18.49 -12.64
N VAL A 105 -8.24 -18.07 -11.44
CA VAL A 105 -7.19 -18.72 -10.66
C VAL A 105 -7.79 -19.90 -9.89
N ILE A 106 -7.30 -21.11 -10.09
CA ILE A 106 -7.79 -22.29 -9.36
C ILE A 106 -6.92 -22.60 -8.14
N ASN A 107 -7.50 -23.28 -7.14
CA ASN A 107 -6.81 -23.83 -5.96
C ASN A 107 -6.14 -22.80 -5.01
N ASN A 108 -6.85 -21.74 -4.62
CA ASN A 108 -6.28 -20.67 -3.77
C ASN A 108 -5.00 -20.04 -4.37
N GLY A 109 -4.89 -20.01 -5.69
CA GLY A 109 -3.73 -19.43 -6.35
C GLY A 109 -3.63 -17.92 -6.10
N ARG A 110 -2.47 -17.37 -6.43
CA ARG A 110 -2.13 -15.98 -6.17
C ARG A 110 -2.36 -15.17 -7.44
N GLY A 111 -3.28 -14.21 -7.39
CA GLY A 111 -3.69 -13.24 -8.42
C GLY A 111 -3.71 -13.62 -9.92
N ALA A 112 -4.23 -12.73 -10.75
CA ALA A 112 -3.93 -12.74 -12.18
C ALA A 112 -2.48 -12.28 -12.43
N LEU A 113 -2.02 -11.33 -11.62
CA LEU A 113 -0.61 -10.94 -11.52
C LEU A 113 -0.13 -11.22 -10.09
N TYR A 114 0.77 -12.19 -9.94
CA TYR A 114 1.41 -12.48 -8.67
C TYR A 114 2.85 -11.94 -8.63
N ILE A 115 3.11 -11.11 -7.63
CA ILE A 115 4.41 -10.47 -7.40
C ILE A 115 4.97 -11.00 -6.08
N ASN A 116 5.93 -11.92 -6.21
CA ASN A 116 6.77 -12.36 -5.11
C ASN A 116 8.17 -11.83 -5.34
N VAL A 117 8.67 -11.05 -4.39
CA VAL A 117 9.99 -10.45 -4.50
C VAL A 117 10.85 -10.75 -3.29
N TYR A 118 12.15 -10.87 -3.56
CA TYR A 118 13.21 -11.15 -2.60
C TYR A 118 14.38 -10.20 -2.88
N GLY A 119 14.94 -9.57 -1.85
CA GLY A 119 16.11 -8.69 -1.99
C GLY A 119 15.86 -7.21 -1.65
N ARG A 120 16.83 -6.35 -2.01
CA ARG A 120 16.90 -4.90 -1.73
C ARG A 120 16.81 -4.10 -3.03
N GLY A 121 16.39 -2.84 -2.95
CA GLY A 121 16.46 -1.91 -4.09
C GLY A 121 15.55 -2.30 -5.26
N LEU A 122 14.40 -2.90 -4.98
CA LEU A 122 13.49 -3.36 -6.03
C LEU A 122 12.52 -2.26 -6.41
N ILE A 123 12.25 -2.14 -7.70
CA ILE A 123 11.22 -1.25 -8.23
C ILE A 123 10.19 -2.10 -8.96
N ILE A 124 8.95 -2.07 -8.48
CA ILE A 124 7.82 -2.76 -9.06
C ILE A 124 6.91 -1.70 -9.65
N THR A 125 6.67 -1.78 -10.95
CA THR A 125 5.78 -0.88 -11.67
C THR A 125 4.70 -1.69 -12.37
N VAL A 126 3.44 -1.39 -12.08
CA VAL A 126 2.26 -1.88 -12.80
C VAL A 126 1.49 -0.64 -13.24
N ASN A 127 1.60 -0.25 -14.51
CA ASN A 127 1.12 1.05 -14.96
C ASN A 127 0.29 0.96 -16.24
N GLY A 128 -0.82 1.70 -16.33
CA GLY A 128 -1.64 1.78 -17.54
C GLY A 128 -2.31 0.46 -17.95
N SER A 129 -2.38 -0.53 -17.06
CA SER A 129 -2.86 -1.88 -17.38
C SER A 129 -4.34 -2.07 -17.02
N THR A 130 -5.00 -3.03 -17.66
CA THR A 130 -6.41 -3.37 -17.40
C THR A 130 -6.51 -4.80 -16.88
N PHE A 131 -7.24 -4.96 -15.78
CA PHE A 131 -7.59 -6.24 -15.16
C PHE A 131 -9.11 -6.37 -15.15
N GLU A 132 -9.64 -7.28 -15.96
CA GLU A 132 -11.08 -7.41 -16.17
C GLU A 132 -11.55 -8.85 -16.02
N ASN A 133 -12.66 -9.05 -15.29
CA ASN A 133 -13.27 -10.36 -15.07
C ASN A 133 -12.28 -11.40 -14.51
N CYS A 134 -11.26 -10.98 -13.75
CA CYS A 134 -10.33 -11.87 -13.10
C CYS A 134 -10.91 -12.38 -11.78
N SER A 135 -10.67 -13.64 -11.44
CA SER A 135 -11.31 -14.24 -10.27
C SER A 135 -10.45 -15.25 -9.49
N GLN A 136 -10.82 -15.43 -8.22
CA GLN A 136 -10.38 -16.50 -7.32
C GLN A 136 -8.92 -16.43 -6.82
N GLY A 137 -8.24 -15.28 -6.96
CA GLY A 137 -7.01 -14.95 -6.23
C GLY A 137 -7.28 -14.28 -4.88
N TYR A 138 -6.26 -13.95 -4.07
CA TYR A 138 -6.46 -13.09 -2.88
C TYR A 138 -6.89 -11.68 -3.29
N GLY A 139 -6.16 -11.12 -4.26
CA GLY A 139 -6.52 -9.98 -5.11
C GLY A 139 -6.20 -10.34 -6.56
N THR A 140 -6.62 -9.52 -7.51
CA THR A 140 -6.25 -9.72 -8.93
C THR A 140 -4.79 -9.36 -9.16
N VAL A 141 -4.32 -8.29 -8.53
CA VAL A 141 -2.88 -8.06 -8.32
C VAL A 141 -2.57 -8.51 -6.90
N ASP A 142 -1.65 -9.44 -6.75
CA ASP A 142 -1.31 -10.09 -5.49
C ASP A 142 0.17 -9.89 -5.20
N ILE A 143 0.49 -9.21 -4.10
CA ILE A 143 1.84 -8.79 -3.75
C ILE A 143 2.21 -9.37 -2.40
N GLU A 144 3.11 -10.35 -2.40
CA GLU A 144 3.61 -11.00 -1.19
C GLU A 144 5.15 -11.09 -1.22
N PRO A 145 5.87 -9.99 -0.94
CA PRO A 145 7.31 -10.03 -0.69
C PRO A 145 7.66 -11.00 0.45
N GLN A 146 8.73 -11.77 0.30
CA GLN A 146 9.25 -12.61 1.37
C GLN A 146 10.30 -11.89 2.22
N TYR A 147 10.13 -11.95 3.55
CA TYR A 147 11.07 -11.57 4.62
C TYR A 147 12.30 -10.79 4.16
N THR A 148 12.07 -9.53 3.80
CA THR A 148 13.11 -8.59 3.41
C THR A 148 13.60 -7.85 4.65
N SER A 149 14.90 -7.83 4.94
CA SER A 149 15.41 -7.14 6.14
C SER A 149 14.96 -5.67 6.24
N SER A 150 14.98 -5.07 7.44
CA SER A 150 14.55 -3.68 7.71
C SER A 150 15.21 -2.58 6.88
N SER A 151 16.29 -2.89 6.16
CA SER A 151 16.98 -1.98 5.24
C SER A 151 16.51 -2.11 3.77
N ASN A 152 15.46 -2.88 3.49
CA ASN A 152 15.01 -3.15 2.12
C ASN A 152 13.93 -2.13 1.71
N GLN A 153 14.34 -1.05 1.05
CA GLN A 153 13.41 -0.13 0.39
C GLN A 153 12.96 -0.72 -0.95
N ILE A 154 11.76 -1.28 -0.99
CA ILE A 154 11.08 -1.65 -2.23
C ILE A 154 10.13 -0.51 -2.62
N GLN A 155 10.19 -0.11 -3.88
CA GLN A 155 9.26 0.85 -4.46
C GLN A 155 8.15 0.09 -5.20
N TYR A 156 6.90 0.36 -4.82
CA TYR A 156 5.71 -0.17 -5.48
C TYR A 156 4.94 0.98 -6.13
N THR A 157 4.88 0.98 -7.47
CA THR A 157 4.12 1.93 -8.27
C THR A 157 3.06 1.15 -9.04
N ILE A 158 1.80 1.27 -8.65
CA ILE A 158 0.66 0.61 -9.28
C ILE A 158 -0.31 1.69 -9.70
N THR A 159 -0.11 2.32 -10.86
CA THR A 159 -0.81 3.56 -11.22
C THR A 159 -1.52 3.49 -12.55
N ASN A 160 -2.55 4.32 -12.76
CA ASN A 160 -3.25 4.41 -14.05
C ASN A 160 -3.86 3.09 -14.54
N ASN A 161 -4.14 2.13 -13.64
CA ASN A 161 -4.72 0.85 -14.02
C ASN A 161 -6.24 0.86 -13.92
N LYS A 162 -6.89 -0.06 -14.63
CA LYS A 162 -8.33 -0.32 -14.55
C LYS A 162 -8.57 -1.69 -13.94
N PHE A 163 -9.38 -1.76 -12.89
CA PHE A 163 -9.80 -3.00 -12.23
C PHE A 163 -11.32 -3.13 -12.35
N ILE A 164 -11.79 -4.02 -13.22
CA ILE A 164 -13.19 -4.13 -13.61
C ILE A 164 -13.74 -5.53 -13.32
N ASN A 165 -14.84 -5.61 -12.58
CA ASN A 165 -15.58 -6.86 -12.32
C ASN A 165 -14.72 -8.00 -11.74
N ASN A 166 -13.66 -7.66 -11.00
CA ASN A 166 -12.77 -8.67 -10.46
C ASN A 166 -13.26 -9.21 -9.12
N ILE A 167 -12.97 -10.49 -8.83
CA ILE A 167 -13.45 -11.18 -7.62
C ILE A 167 -12.29 -11.89 -6.93
N GLY A 168 -11.91 -11.48 -5.72
CA GLY A 168 -10.89 -12.17 -4.94
C GLY A 168 -11.34 -12.56 -3.54
N TYR A 169 -10.55 -13.41 -2.88
CA TYR A 169 -10.83 -13.89 -1.54
C TYR A 169 -10.73 -12.78 -0.48
N GLN A 170 -9.82 -11.82 -0.66
CA GLN A 170 -9.66 -10.67 0.23
C GLN A 170 -10.13 -9.36 -0.40
N THR A 171 -9.96 -9.22 -1.72
CA THR A 171 -10.33 -8.03 -2.50
C THR A 171 -10.41 -8.39 -3.97
N GLY A 172 -11.18 -7.67 -4.78
CA GLY A 172 -11.18 -7.88 -6.23
C GLY A 172 -9.99 -7.19 -6.93
N GLY A 173 -9.50 -6.08 -6.38
CA GLY A 173 -8.39 -5.32 -6.98
C GLY A 173 -7.02 -5.77 -6.46
N ILE A 174 -6.43 -5.00 -5.55
CA ILE A 174 -5.03 -5.12 -5.12
C ILE A 174 -4.94 -5.73 -3.72
N TYR A 175 -4.36 -6.92 -3.63
CA TYR A 175 -3.96 -7.50 -2.36
C TYR A 175 -2.45 -7.29 -2.14
N GLY A 176 -2.08 -6.76 -0.99
CA GLY A 176 -0.68 -6.50 -0.65
C GLY A 176 -0.36 -6.88 0.79
N ARG A 177 0.73 -7.63 0.98
CA ARG A 177 1.27 -7.97 2.29
C ARG A 177 2.74 -7.56 2.38
N PHE A 178 3.00 -6.44 3.01
CA PHE A 178 4.32 -5.80 3.03
C PHE A 178 5.05 -6.06 4.34
N SER A 179 6.32 -6.47 4.23
CA SER A 179 7.21 -6.65 5.37
C SER A 179 8.26 -5.53 5.35
N TYR A 180 8.45 -4.86 6.49
CA TYR A 180 9.53 -3.87 6.70
C TYR A 180 9.46 -2.59 5.82
N GLY A 181 8.25 -2.12 5.53
CA GLY A 181 8.04 -0.83 4.85
C GLY A 181 8.17 -0.88 3.33
N GLY A 182 8.55 0.25 2.74
CA GLY A 182 8.59 0.50 1.31
C GLY A 182 8.08 1.89 0.95
N THR A 183 8.17 2.26 -0.33
CA THR A 183 7.46 3.43 -0.88
C THR A 183 6.33 2.95 -1.77
N PHE A 184 5.15 3.54 -1.60
CA PHE A 184 3.92 3.07 -2.25
C PHE A 184 3.26 4.22 -2.99
N ASP A 185 2.90 3.97 -4.24
CA ASP A 185 2.13 4.88 -5.08
C ASP A 185 1.12 4.05 -5.86
N PHE A 186 -0.13 4.05 -5.39
CA PHE A 186 -1.27 3.39 -6.04
C PHE A 186 -2.27 4.44 -6.55
N SER A 187 -1.77 5.59 -7.00
CA SER A 187 -2.58 6.71 -7.47
C SER A 187 -3.22 6.44 -8.84
N ASN A 188 -4.23 7.24 -9.18
CA ASN A 188 -4.84 7.28 -10.52
C ASN A 188 -5.42 5.94 -11.02
N ASN A 189 -5.77 4.99 -10.16
CA ASN A 189 -6.42 3.74 -10.59
C ASN A 189 -7.94 3.92 -10.68
N GLU A 190 -8.57 3.25 -11.65
CA GLU A 190 -10.02 3.17 -11.75
C GLU A 190 -10.52 1.79 -11.34
N PHE A 191 -11.37 1.75 -10.33
CA PHE A 191 -11.98 0.54 -9.83
C PHE A 191 -13.48 0.53 -10.13
N SER A 192 -14.01 -0.59 -10.62
CA SER A 192 -15.43 -0.74 -10.93
C SER A 192 -15.91 -2.16 -10.68
N ASN A 193 -16.97 -2.30 -9.88
CA ASN A 193 -17.63 -3.58 -9.60
C ASN A 193 -16.70 -4.71 -9.10
N ASN A 194 -15.59 -4.37 -8.46
CA ASN A 194 -14.75 -5.37 -7.82
C ASN A 194 -15.44 -5.88 -6.56
N SER A 195 -15.15 -7.12 -6.16
CA SER A 195 -15.79 -7.71 -4.98
C SER A 195 -14.90 -8.71 -4.26
N LYS A 196 -15.18 -8.84 -2.96
CA LYS A 196 -14.66 -9.91 -2.11
C LYS A 196 -15.62 -11.10 -2.12
N LEU A 197 -15.12 -12.30 -2.43
CA LEU A 197 -15.92 -13.50 -2.70
C LEU A 197 -16.90 -13.91 -1.57
N TYR A 198 -16.53 -13.69 -0.30
CA TYR A 198 -17.31 -14.14 0.86
C TYR A 198 -17.81 -13.01 1.77
N SER A 199 -17.73 -11.75 1.33
CA SER A 199 -18.05 -10.60 2.17
C SER A 199 -18.62 -9.47 1.31
N GLY A 200 -19.81 -8.99 1.67
CA GLY A 200 -20.45 -7.87 1.00
C GLY A 200 -20.00 -6.49 1.46
N ASN A 201 -19.20 -6.39 2.53
CA ASN A 201 -18.89 -5.11 3.18
C ASN A 201 -17.41 -4.76 3.07
N GLY A 202 -17.09 -3.75 2.23
CA GLY A 202 -15.79 -3.08 2.16
C GLY A 202 -14.64 -3.89 1.54
N ALA A 203 -13.48 -3.25 1.41
CA ALA A 203 -12.23 -3.83 0.89
C ALA A 203 -12.30 -4.39 -0.56
N ASN A 204 -13.26 -3.93 -1.36
CA ASN A 204 -13.48 -4.46 -2.71
C ASN A 204 -12.33 -4.14 -3.69
N ASP A 205 -11.64 -3.02 -3.48
CA ASP A 205 -10.63 -2.50 -4.40
C ASP A 205 -9.21 -2.74 -3.92
N ALA A 206 -8.97 -2.67 -2.62
CA ALA A 206 -7.69 -3.11 -2.06
C ALA A 206 -7.79 -3.65 -0.64
N TYR A 207 -6.88 -4.55 -0.32
CA TYR A 207 -6.66 -5.11 1.01
C TYR A 207 -5.15 -5.12 1.27
N LEU A 208 -4.69 -4.23 2.13
CA LEU A 208 -3.27 -4.00 2.39
C LEU A 208 -2.91 -4.33 3.84
N ILE A 209 -1.84 -5.10 4.04
CA ILE A 209 -1.31 -5.48 5.35
C ILE A 209 0.14 -5.02 5.42
N TRP A 210 0.48 -4.26 6.45
CA TRP A 210 1.85 -3.95 6.82
C TRP A 210 2.23 -4.74 8.07
N GLN A 211 3.26 -5.58 7.98
CA GLN A 211 3.75 -6.39 9.11
C GLN A 211 4.64 -5.61 10.08
N GLU A 212 5.08 -4.43 9.64
CA GLU A 212 5.82 -3.42 10.41
C GLU A 212 5.49 -2.05 9.78
N TYR A 213 5.50 -0.98 10.57
CA TYR A 213 5.22 0.36 10.06
C TYR A 213 6.29 0.82 9.05
N PRO A 214 5.89 1.41 7.91
CA PRO A 214 6.82 2.20 7.11
C PRO A 214 7.41 3.35 7.93
N LEU A 215 8.63 3.79 7.59
CA LEU A 215 9.31 4.87 8.31
C LEU A 215 8.45 6.15 8.34
N GLY A 216 8.26 6.72 9.53
CA GLY A 216 7.48 7.95 9.74
C GLY A 216 5.96 7.73 9.81
N TRP A 217 5.49 6.49 9.66
CA TRP A 217 4.09 6.16 9.88
C TRP A 217 3.85 5.90 11.37
N THR A 218 2.73 6.42 11.87
CA THR A 218 2.24 6.22 13.22
C THR A 218 0.78 5.78 13.15
N ILE A 219 0.24 5.25 14.24
CA ILE A 219 -1.19 4.95 14.33
C ILE A 219 -2.07 6.17 13.99
N ASP A 220 -1.59 7.37 14.31
CA ASP A 220 -2.32 8.63 14.13
C ASP A 220 -2.35 9.11 12.67
N ASN A 221 -1.24 8.93 11.93
CA ASN A 221 -1.15 9.41 10.55
C ASN A 221 -1.38 8.31 9.51
N ALA A 222 -1.41 7.04 9.90
CA ALA A 222 -1.48 5.92 8.96
C ALA A 222 -2.70 5.99 8.04
N LYS A 223 -3.89 6.34 8.55
CA LYS A 223 -5.09 6.48 7.71
C LYS A 223 -4.84 7.49 6.57
N TYR A 224 -4.32 8.66 6.91
CA TYR A 224 -3.98 9.70 5.95
C TYR A 224 -2.90 9.23 4.96
N LYS A 225 -1.84 8.58 5.45
CA LYS A 225 -0.77 8.06 4.59
C LYS A 225 -1.29 6.97 3.63
N VAL A 226 -2.21 6.10 4.05
CA VAL A 226 -2.89 5.17 3.13
C VAL A 226 -3.76 5.91 2.11
N GLN A 227 -4.48 6.98 2.50
CA GLN A 227 -5.25 7.78 1.54
C GLN A 227 -4.37 8.40 0.46
N GLN A 228 -3.21 8.93 0.85
CA GLN A 228 -2.22 9.49 -0.07
C GLN A 228 -1.70 8.46 -1.08
N ILE A 229 -1.53 7.20 -0.67
CA ILE A 229 -1.14 6.13 -1.61
C ILE A 229 -2.16 6.00 -2.75
N PHE A 230 -3.44 6.24 -2.50
CA PHE A 230 -4.53 6.11 -3.46
C PHE A 230 -5.06 7.45 -3.99
N GLU A 231 -4.23 8.49 -4.00
CA GLU A 231 -4.59 9.80 -4.52
C GLU A 231 -5.12 9.70 -5.97
N ASP A 232 -6.12 10.51 -6.31
CA ASP A 232 -6.76 10.57 -7.63
C ASP A 232 -7.34 9.24 -8.18
N SER A 233 -7.44 8.21 -7.35
CA SER A 233 -8.06 6.94 -7.77
C SER A 233 -9.58 7.02 -7.73
N LYS A 234 -10.27 6.40 -8.70
CA LYS A 234 -11.73 6.32 -8.74
C LYS A 234 -12.22 5.04 -8.03
N PRO A 235 -12.88 5.14 -6.86
CA PRO A 235 -13.31 3.97 -6.09
C PRO A 235 -14.50 3.26 -6.74
N SER A 236 -14.65 1.96 -6.51
CA SER A 236 -15.85 1.20 -6.89
C SER A 236 -17.03 1.44 -5.94
N ASN A 237 -16.76 1.72 -4.66
CA ASN A 237 -17.73 2.05 -3.62
C ASN A 237 -17.09 2.76 -2.41
N GLU A 238 -17.86 3.13 -1.39
CA GLU A 238 -17.31 3.63 -0.12
C GLU A 238 -16.59 2.52 0.66
N ASN A 239 -15.57 2.88 1.44
CA ASN A 239 -14.77 1.94 2.25
C ASN A 239 -14.15 0.82 1.40
N ASN A 240 -13.79 1.14 0.17
CA ASN A 240 -13.29 0.19 -0.84
C ASN A 240 -11.87 -0.31 -0.57
N VAL A 241 -11.09 0.40 0.26
CA VAL A 241 -9.75 0.00 0.67
C VAL A 241 -9.75 -0.35 2.15
N TYR A 242 -9.27 -1.55 2.47
CA TYR A 242 -8.97 -1.96 3.83
C TYR A 242 -7.46 -1.95 4.06
N TYR A 243 -7.04 -1.44 5.22
CA TYR A 243 -5.66 -1.49 5.65
C TYR A 243 -5.53 -2.08 7.05
N GLU A 244 -4.45 -2.81 7.28
CA GLU A 244 -4.13 -3.43 8.56
C GLU A 244 -2.65 -3.27 8.90
N PHE A 245 -2.37 -2.89 10.14
CA PHE A 245 -1.02 -2.78 10.68
C PHE A 245 -0.82 -3.85 11.75
N ARG A 246 0.34 -4.49 11.66
CA ARG A 246 0.84 -5.46 12.63
C ARG A 246 2.25 -5.05 13.06
N THR A 247 2.63 -5.50 14.25
CA THR A 247 3.99 -5.39 14.79
C THR A 247 4.36 -6.76 15.35
N ASN A 248 5.50 -7.34 14.96
CA ASN A 248 5.89 -8.71 15.34
C ASN A 248 4.80 -9.76 15.07
N ASN A 249 4.12 -9.65 13.92
CA ASN A 249 2.95 -10.45 13.52
C ASN A 249 1.70 -10.33 14.41
N GLN A 250 1.71 -9.50 15.45
CA GLN A 250 0.54 -9.21 16.28
C GLN A 250 -0.27 -8.08 15.64
N PHE A 251 -1.59 -8.25 15.61
CA PHE A 251 -2.51 -7.21 15.17
C PHE A 251 -2.40 -5.99 16.08
N GLU A 252 -2.35 -4.81 15.47
CA GLU A 252 -2.29 -3.54 16.21
C GLU A 252 -3.55 -2.71 15.96
N PHE A 253 -3.81 -2.34 14.70
CA PHE A 253 -5.04 -1.68 14.30
C PHE A 253 -5.33 -1.88 12.81
N SER A 254 -6.55 -1.53 12.41
CA SER A 254 -6.99 -1.55 11.03
C SER A 254 -8.04 -0.49 10.78
N GLY A 255 -8.28 -0.18 9.51
CA GLY A 255 -9.37 0.71 9.12
C GLY A 255 -9.78 0.55 7.68
N TYR A 256 -10.79 1.35 7.32
CA TYR A 256 -11.26 1.48 5.95
C TYR A 256 -11.09 2.94 5.51
N ILE A 257 -10.74 3.12 4.24
CA ILE A 257 -10.77 4.41 3.57
C ILE A 257 -11.53 4.28 2.23
N THR A 258 -11.92 5.42 1.67
CA THR A 258 -12.36 5.51 0.28
C THR A 258 -11.21 6.05 -0.58
N SER A 259 -10.75 5.29 -1.59
CA SER A 259 -9.68 5.74 -2.50
C SER A 259 -10.08 7.01 -3.25
N GLY A 260 -9.12 7.86 -3.62
CA GLY A 260 -9.39 9.16 -4.27
C GLY A 260 -9.97 10.23 -3.35
N THR A 261 -10.20 9.92 -2.07
CA THR A 261 -10.52 10.92 -1.05
C THR A 261 -9.29 11.17 -0.20
N VAL A 262 -8.88 12.43 -0.11
CA VAL A 262 -7.77 12.86 0.73
C VAL A 262 -8.35 13.67 1.89
N GLU A 263 -8.27 13.12 3.10
CA GLU A 263 -8.47 13.92 4.31
C GLU A 263 -7.19 14.73 4.60
N GLN A 264 -7.26 15.74 5.46
CA GLN A 264 -6.09 16.57 5.80
C GLN A 264 -5.11 15.76 6.67
N ASP A 265 -3.78 15.89 6.44
CA ASP A 265 -2.79 15.22 7.29
C ASP A 265 -2.96 15.73 8.72
N PRO A 266 -3.25 14.86 9.70
CA PRO A 266 -3.21 15.28 11.10
C PRO A 266 -1.81 15.81 11.47
N GLY A 267 -0.75 15.35 10.80
CA GLY A 267 0.64 15.74 11.04
C GLY A 267 1.20 16.90 10.22
N GLU A 268 0.45 17.49 9.27
CA GLU A 268 0.94 18.72 8.62
C GLU A 268 0.92 19.86 9.65
N GLU A 269 2.10 20.44 9.91
CA GLU A 269 2.20 21.72 10.59
C GLU A 269 1.39 22.75 9.80
N LEU A 270 0.21 23.11 10.32
CA LEU A 270 -0.28 24.44 10.03
C LEU A 270 0.68 25.36 10.78
N GLU A 271 1.13 26.44 10.14
CA GLU A 271 1.94 27.45 10.83
C GLU A 271 1.29 27.73 12.18
N PRO A 272 2.07 27.77 13.27
CA PRO A 272 1.54 28.08 14.59
C PRO A 272 0.66 29.31 14.44
N GLY A 273 -0.58 29.24 14.97
CA GLY A 273 -1.41 30.41 15.04
C GLY A 273 -0.58 31.56 15.59
N THR A 274 -0.79 32.78 15.08
CA THR A 274 0.02 33.97 15.38
C THR A 274 0.11 34.34 16.89
N GLU A 275 -0.49 33.53 17.78
CA GLU A 275 -0.51 33.62 19.24
C GLU A 275 -0.04 32.31 19.95
N GLY A 276 0.93 31.59 19.39
CA GLY A 276 1.59 30.44 20.06
C GLY A 276 0.80 29.12 19.97
N CYS A 277 1.03 28.19 20.89
CA CYS A 277 0.46 26.82 20.89
C CYS A 277 -1.03 26.74 21.30
N ILE A 278 -1.80 27.77 20.95
CA ILE A 278 -3.23 27.88 21.24
C ILE A 278 -3.99 27.46 19.99
N TRP A 279 -4.79 26.40 20.12
CA TRP A 279 -5.46 25.79 18.98
C TRP A 279 -6.94 25.58 19.25
N ASN A 280 -7.75 25.83 18.23
CA ASN A 280 -9.12 25.39 18.18
C ASN A 280 -9.20 24.05 17.45
N VAL A 281 -10.00 23.13 17.98
CA VAL A 281 -10.32 21.86 17.32
C VAL A 281 -11.78 21.88 16.90
N ASN A 282 -12.01 21.67 15.60
CA ASN A 282 -13.33 21.60 15.01
C ASN A 282 -13.43 20.41 14.04
N GLN A 283 -14.16 19.37 14.44
CA GLN A 283 -14.37 18.15 13.67
C GLN A 283 -15.22 18.36 12.39
N THR A 284 -15.98 19.45 12.28
CA THR A 284 -16.75 19.76 11.06
C THR A 284 -15.89 20.40 9.96
N GLY A 285 -14.70 20.93 10.29
CA GLY A 285 -13.70 21.38 9.32
C GLY A 285 -13.96 22.74 8.67
N ASP A 286 -14.82 23.58 9.25
CA ASP A 286 -15.36 24.78 8.58
C ASP A 286 -14.46 26.03 8.62
N GLY A 287 -13.18 25.92 9.03
CA GLY A 287 -12.33 27.10 9.21
C GLY A 287 -10.84 26.85 9.05
N ILE A 288 -10.17 27.80 8.40
CA ILE A 288 -8.70 27.83 8.13
C ILE A 288 -7.86 27.83 9.42
N ILE A 289 -8.48 28.14 10.57
CA ILE A 289 -7.80 28.40 11.85
C ILE A 289 -8.02 27.29 12.89
N ALA A 290 -8.68 26.18 12.52
CA ALA A 290 -8.97 25.07 13.45
C ALA A 290 -8.44 23.73 12.91
N LYS A 291 -7.80 22.95 13.78
CA LYS A 291 -7.44 21.55 13.49
C LYS A 291 -8.68 20.67 13.59
N LYS A 292 -8.73 19.56 12.85
CA LYS A 292 -9.85 18.60 12.95
C LYS A 292 -9.78 17.71 14.19
N THR A 293 -8.57 17.51 14.73
CA THR A 293 -8.29 16.57 15.82
C THR A 293 -7.33 17.19 16.83
N ILE A 294 -7.44 16.74 18.08
CA ILE A 294 -6.52 17.06 19.17
C ILE A 294 -5.14 16.50 18.85
N MET A 295 -5.06 15.28 18.32
CA MET A 295 -3.81 14.70 17.87
C MET A 295 -3.14 15.53 16.78
N GLY A 296 -3.92 16.15 15.88
CA GLY A 296 -3.36 17.04 14.87
C GLY A 296 -2.85 18.38 15.40
N VAL A 297 -3.30 18.78 16.59
CA VAL A 297 -2.67 19.87 17.35
C VAL A 297 -1.37 19.39 17.98
N LEU A 298 -1.40 18.22 18.62
CA LEU A 298 -0.25 17.68 19.34
C LEU A 298 0.87 17.19 18.42
N ALA A 299 0.62 16.99 17.14
CA ALA A 299 1.66 16.66 16.16
C ALA A 299 2.59 17.85 15.87
N GLY A 300 2.10 19.10 15.97
CA GLY A 300 2.88 20.30 15.70
C GLY A 300 3.93 20.59 16.79
N GLU A 301 4.98 21.32 16.42
CA GLU A 301 5.92 21.87 17.40
C GLU A 301 5.26 22.97 18.24
N CYS A 302 5.67 23.02 19.52
CA CYS A 302 5.25 24.07 20.44
C CYS A 302 6.50 24.65 21.09
N ASP A 303 6.75 25.93 20.84
CA ASP A 303 7.85 26.70 21.41
C ASP A 303 7.42 27.49 22.66
N ASN A 304 6.12 27.52 22.97
CA ASN A 304 5.57 28.19 24.14
C ASN A 304 5.73 27.32 25.40
N LEU A 305 6.42 27.84 26.42
CA LEU A 305 6.58 27.20 27.72
C LEU A 305 5.27 27.02 28.51
N GLU A 306 4.21 27.73 28.14
CA GLU A 306 2.86 27.50 28.67
C GLU A 306 2.19 26.24 28.09
N GLY A 307 2.86 25.57 27.13
CA GLY A 307 2.39 24.34 26.52
C GLY A 307 1.22 24.54 25.56
N TYR A 308 0.53 23.45 25.25
CA TYR A 308 -0.59 23.40 24.31
C TYR A 308 -1.88 23.82 25.00
N LYS A 309 -2.66 24.71 24.37
CA LYS A 309 -4.00 25.09 24.84
C LYS A 309 -5.03 24.79 23.76
N ILE A 310 -5.78 23.72 23.94
CA ILE A 310 -6.68 23.15 22.94
C ILE A 310 -8.12 23.44 23.34
N THR A 311 -8.87 24.09 22.46
CA THR A 311 -10.29 24.42 22.67
C THR A 311 -11.16 23.63 21.70
N LEU A 312 -12.04 22.77 22.21
CA LEU A 312 -12.96 21.96 21.42
C LEU A 312 -14.21 22.77 21.06
N LEU A 313 -14.38 23.11 19.79
CA LEU A 313 -15.47 23.97 19.32
C LEU A 313 -16.79 23.20 19.12
N ASN A 314 -16.75 21.87 18.97
CA ASN A 314 -17.96 21.08 18.79
C ASN A 314 -18.63 20.74 20.13
N ALA A 315 -19.96 20.70 20.13
CA ALA A 315 -20.75 20.21 21.26
C ALA A 315 -20.53 18.71 21.51
N LEU A 316 -20.28 17.95 20.43
CA LEU A 316 -19.90 16.54 20.47
C LEU A 316 -18.51 16.40 19.84
N HIS A 317 -17.56 15.87 20.58
CA HIS A 317 -16.20 15.58 20.12
C HIS A 317 -15.92 14.08 20.21
N TYR A 318 -15.54 13.44 19.11
CA TYR A 318 -15.24 12.01 19.05
C TYR A 318 -13.79 11.76 18.69
N GLU A 319 -12.96 11.41 19.66
CA GLU A 319 -11.54 11.17 19.44
C GLU A 319 -10.94 10.32 20.56
N SER A 320 -9.99 9.45 20.23
CA SER A 320 -9.07 8.85 21.21
C SER A 320 -7.73 9.57 21.09
N VAL A 321 -7.15 10.00 22.20
CA VAL A 321 -5.95 10.86 22.21
C VAL A 321 -4.84 10.22 23.02
N THR A 322 -3.64 10.17 22.45
CA THR A 322 -2.42 9.79 23.17
C THR A 322 -1.55 11.01 23.38
N ILE A 323 -1.36 11.39 24.65
CA ILE A 323 -0.53 12.52 25.03
C ILE A 323 0.85 11.99 25.42
N ASN A 324 1.83 12.43 24.64
CA ASN A 324 3.24 12.06 24.80
C ASN A 324 4.11 13.31 24.69
N LYS A 325 3.91 14.26 25.61
CA LYS A 325 4.66 15.52 25.67
C LYS A 325 5.47 15.59 26.96
N PRO A 326 6.66 16.20 26.97
CA PRO A 326 7.44 16.34 28.20
C PRO A 326 6.74 17.30 29.17
N GLU A 327 7.03 17.18 30.47
CA GLU A 327 6.44 18.03 31.53
C GLU A 327 6.65 19.54 31.29
N THR A 328 7.67 19.92 30.54
CA THR A 328 7.96 21.33 30.18
C THR A 328 6.98 21.91 29.16
N PHE A 329 6.13 21.09 28.55
CA PHE A 329 5.11 21.49 27.57
C PHE A 329 3.75 20.87 27.94
N PRO A 330 3.07 21.40 28.97
CA PRO A 330 1.80 20.86 29.45
C PRO A 330 0.71 20.92 28.36
N VAL A 331 -0.31 20.09 28.46
CA VAL A 331 -1.42 20.06 27.50
C VAL A 331 -2.73 20.38 28.20
N LEU A 332 -3.29 21.56 27.97
CA LEU A 332 -4.63 21.94 28.45
C LEU A 332 -5.68 21.69 27.38
N ILE A 333 -6.69 20.86 27.66
CA ILE A 333 -7.84 20.65 26.77
C ILE A 333 -9.11 21.17 27.44
N LYS A 334 -9.83 22.08 26.78
CA LYS A 334 -11.09 22.66 27.28
C LYS A 334 -12.20 22.64 26.24
N GLY A 335 -13.44 22.57 26.71
CA GLY A 335 -14.61 22.79 25.86
C GLY A 335 -14.80 24.27 25.54
N GLY A 336 -15.13 24.58 24.30
CA GLY A 336 -15.46 25.92 23.82
C GLY A 336 -16.71 25.96 22.94
N ALA A 337 -17.51 24.90 22.95
CA ALA A 337 -18.75 24.82 22.20
C ALA A 337 -19.74 25.91 22.66
N LYS A 338 -20.49 26.45 21.70
CA LYS A 338 -21.55 27.42 21.94
C LYS A 338 -22.84 27.00 21.25
N ASP A 339 -23.98 27.41 21.78
CA ASP A 339 -25.28 27.29 21.11
C ASP A 339 -25.51 28.42 20.10
N GLU A 340 -26.68 28.42 19.46
CA GLU A 340 -27.08 29.44 18.47
C GLU A 340 -27.16 30.86 19.06
N GLU A 341 -27.24 30.99 20.39
CA GLU A 341 -27.27 32.27 21.12
C GLU A 341 -25.89 32.70 21.63
N GLU A 342 -24.81 32.04 21.16
CA GLU A 342 -23.42 32.25 21.58
C GLU A 342 -23.16 31.96 23.08
N THR A 343 -24.05 31.21 23.73
CA THR A 343 -23.88 30.79 25.12
C THR A 343 -22.99 29.55 25.16
N SER A 344 -21.97 29.58 26.03
CA SER A 344 -21.09 28.42 26.22
C SER A 344 -21.88 27.20 26.70
N ILE A 345 -21.77 26.11 25.95
CA ILE A 345 -22.35 24.81 26.28
C ILE A 345 -21.25 23.80 26.62
N ARG A 346 -21.64 22.72 27.28
CA ARG A 346 -20.71 21.64 27.64
C ARG A 346 -20.34 20.84 26.40
N THR A 347 -19.06 20.76 26.08
CA THR A 347 -18.54 19.76 25.14
C THR A 347 -18.66 18.36 25.74
N ILE A 348 -19.29 17.44 25.01
CA ILE A 348 -19.35 16.02 25.33
C ILE A 348 -18.25 15.32 24.53
N TRP A 349 -17.36 14.61 25.23
CA TRP A 349 -16.31 13.83 24.61
C TRP A 349 -16.71 12.34 24.59
N GLY A 350 -16.70 11.73 23.41
CA GLY A 350 -16.87 10.28 23.22
C GLY A 350 -15.78 9.65 22.34
N VAL A 351 -15.89 8.34 22.11
CA VAL A 351 -15.11 7.59 21.12
C VAL A 351 -16.08 6.88 20.17
N ASN A 352 -15.83 6.90 18.87
CA ASN A 352 -16.68 6.26 17.85
C ASN A 352 -16.16 4.87 17.41
N THR A 353 -15.07 4.38 18.03
CA THR A 353 -14.44 3.09 17.71
C THR A 353 -14.24 2.25 18.96
N SER A 354 -13.82 0.99 18.78
CA SER A 354 -13.41 0.06 19.85
C SER A 354 -12.06 0.43 20.49
N ALA A 355 -11.80 1.72 20.71
CA ALA A 355 -10.62 2.17 21.41
C ALA A 355 -10.67 1.72 22.87
N ALA A 356 -9.58 1.16 23.40
CA ALA A 356 -9.50 0.70 24.77
C ALA A 356 -9.54 1.87 25.79
N CYS A 357 -9.14 3.07 25.38
CA CYS A 357 -9.10 4.28 26.20
C CYS A 357 -9.47 5.52 25.38
N THR A 358 -10.17 6.48 26.01
CA THR A 358 -10.48 7.79 25.42
C THR A 358 -9.27 8.73 25.45
N ILE A 359 -8.51 8.71 26.56
CA ILE A 359 -7.28 9.48 26.72
C ILE A 359 -6.21 8.56 27.31
N ILE A 360 -5.03 8.55 26.70
CA ILE A 360 -3.83 7.87 27.19
C ILE A 360 -2.78 8.94 27.46
N LEU A 361 -2.29 9.05 28.69
CA LEU A 361 -1.17 9.93 29.06
C LEU A 361 0.07 9.05 29.26
N LEU A 362 1.02 9.11 28.33
CA LEU A 362 2.29 8.36 28.43
C LEU A 362 3.33 9.12 29.27
N GLN A 363 3.37 10.44 29.13
CA GLN A 363 4.21 11.37 29.88
C GLN A 363 3.63 12.80 29.79
N GLY A 364 4.01 13.66 30.73
CA GLY A 364 3.62 15.07 30.77
C GLY A 364 2.56 15.39 31.83
N ASP A 365 2.02 16.61 31.75
CA ASP A 365 0.95 17.13 32.61
C ASP A 365 -0.28 17.49 31.74
N LEU A 366 -1.46 17.04 32.14
CA LEU A 366 -2.74 17.16 31.42
C LEU A 366 -3.80 17.87 32.26
#